data_AF-A0A7C9ADM0-F1
#
_entry.id   AF-A0A7C9ADM0-F1
#
_cell.length_a   1.000
_cell.length_b   1.000
_cell.length_c   1.000
_cell.angle_alpha   90.00
_cell.angle_beta   90.00
_cell.angle_gamma   90.00
#
_symmetry.space_group_name_H-M   'P 1'
#
loop_
_entity.id
_entity.type
_entity.pdbx_description
1 polymer ?
#
loop_
_entity_poly.entity_id
_entity_poly.type
_entity_poly.pdbx_seq_one_letter_code
_entity_poly.pdbx_strand_id
1 'polypeptide(L)'
;WILTNSCCKLVLNFLLSPFSSYASSFPSKREMKAVVITNPGGPEVLQLQEVEDPQIKDDEVLIKVEATALNRADTLQRKGSHPPPPGASPYPGLECSGIIEQVGKNVTRWKVGDQVCALLAGGGYAEKVAVPA
;
A
#
# COMPACT_ATOMS: atom_id res chain seq x y z
N TRP A 1 -4.26 9.32 -7.96
CA TRP A 1 -5.23 9.23 -9.07
C TRP A 1 -5.32 7.79 -9.52
N ILE A 2 -6.48 7.15 -9.35
CA ILE A 2 -6.68 5.74 -9.67
C ILE A 2 -7.53 5.54 -10.93
N LEU A 3 -7.03 4.76 -11.90
CA LEU A 3 -7.69 4.43 -13.17
C LEU A 3 -8.12 2.95 -13.19
N THR A 4 -9.33 2.64 -13.66
CA THR A 4 -9.86 1.26 -13.76
C THR A 4 -10.59 0.98 -15.08
N ASN A 5 -10.61 -0.30 -15.48
CA ASN A 5 -11.45 -0.86 -16.56
C ASN A 5 -12.63 -1.63 -15.93
N SER A 6 -13.84 -1.31 -16.37
CA SER A 6 -15.12 -1.78 -15.80
C SER A 6 -15.57 -3.15 -16.31
N CYS A 7 -16.05 -4.04 -15.42
CA CYS A 7 -17.33 -4.75 -15.59
C CYS A 7 -17.81 -5.51 -14.32
N CYS A 8 -19.14 -5.60 -14.19
CA CYS A 8 -20.03 -6.00 -13.08
C CYS A 8 -19.74 -7.28 -12.25
N LYS A 9 -20.16 -7.31 -10.96
CA LYS A 9 -21.45 -7.88 -10.48
C LYS A 9 -21.62 -7.82 -8.94
N LEU A 10 -22.90 -7.70 -8.55
CA LEU A 10 -23.51 -7.68 -7.21
C LEU A 10 -23.76 -9.12 -6.69
N VAL A 11 -23.89 -9.32 -5.36
CA VAL A 11 -25.03 -9.96 -4.64
C VAL A 11 -24.74 -10.11 -3.12
N LEU A 12 -25.81 -10.04 -2.33
CA LEU A 12 -25.98 -9.80 -0.88
C LEU A 12 -26.15 -11.10 -0.02
N ASN A 13 -25.97 -10.96 1.31
CA ASN A 13 -26.80 -11.48 2.44
C ASN A 13 -26.29 -12.51 3.50
N PHE A 14 -26.39 -12.07 4.77
CA PHE A 14 -27.04 -12.65 5.99
C PHE A 14 -26.36 -13.61 7.02
N LEU A 15 -26.27 -13.07 8.25
CA LEU A 15 -26.66 -13.54 9.62
C LEU A 15 -26.03 -14.75 10.37
N LEU A 16 -25.62 -14.43 11.62
CA LEU A 16 -25.68 -15.17 12.93
C LEU A 16 -24.82 -16.45 13.08
N SER A 17 -24.19 -16.80 14.21
CA SER A 17 -23.85 -16.23 15.53
C SER A 17 -22.96 -17.29 16.25
N PRO A 18 -22.74 -17.20 17.58
CA PRO A 18 -21.44 -17.07 18.24
C PRO A 18 -20.68 -18.40 18.43
N PHE A 19 -19.36 -18.37 18.67
CA PHE A 19 -18.72 -19.18 19.72
C PHE A 19 -17.21 -18.89 19.83
N SER A 20 -16.74 -18.96 21.08
CA SER A 20 -15.41 -19.45 21.47
C SER A 20 -14.34 -18.42 21.86
N SER A 21 -14.19 -18.31 23.20
CA SER A 21 -12.94 -18.20 23.96
C SER A 21 -11.93 -17.12 23.57
N TYR A 22 -11.95 -16.01 24.32
CA TYR A 22 -10.89 -15.00 24.37
C TYR A 22 -9.61 -15.60 25.01
N ALA A 23 -8.78 -16.23 24.18
CA ALA A 23 -7.35 -16.22 24.42
C ALA A 23 -6.83 -14.90 23.81
N SER A 24 -6.36 -13.99 24.65
CA SER A 24 -5.74 -12.75 24.20
C SER A 24 -4.40 -13.05 23.53
N SER A 25 -4.43 -13.47 22.27
CA SER A 25 -3.28 -13.30 21.39
C SER A 25 -3.27 -11.82 20.99
N PHE A 26 -2.23 -11.09 21.38
CA PHE A 26 -1.92 -9.85 20.68
C PHE A 26 -1.77 -10.23 19.20
N PRO A 27 -2.53 -9.63 18.26
CA PRO A 27 -2.36 -9.94 16.86
C PRO A 27 -0.90 -9.61 16.49
N SER A 28 -0.15 -10.60 16.01
CA SER A 28 1.17 -10.36 15.44
C SER A 28 1.02 -9.29 14.37
N LYS A 29 1.78 -8.19 14.46
CA LYS A 29 1.81 -7.18 13.39
C LYS A 29 2.10 -7.92 12.09
N ARG A 30 1.26 -7.71 11.08
CA ARG A 30 1.50 -8.27 9.75
C ARG A 30 2.69 -7.54 9.15
N GLU A 31 3.57 -8.28 8.51
CA GLU A 31 4.78 -7.77 7.86
C GLU A 31 4.67 -7.95 6.35
N MET A 32 5.34 -7.05 5.63
CA MET A 32 5.49 -7.07 4.17
C MET A 32 6.94 -6.76 3.81
N LYS A 33 7.32 -7.04 2.56
CA LYS A 33 8.62 -6.61 2.03
C LYS A 33 8.53 -5.23 1.40
N ALA A 34 9.55 -4.40 1.65
CA ALA A 34 9.73 -3.11 1.02
C ALA A 34 11.20 -2.85 0.68
N VAL A 35 11.45 -2.03 -0.33
CA VAL A 35 12.79 -1.52 -0.63
C VAL A 35 13.07 -0.31 0.27
N VAL A 36 14.11 -0.43 1.08
CA VAL A 36 14.56 0.59 2.03
C VAL A 36 15.84 1.25 1.51
N ILE A 37 15.87 2.59 1.50
CA ILE A 37 17.09 3.37 1.29
C ILE A 37 17.80 3.47 2.64
N THR A 38 18.85 2.69 2.84
CA THR A 38 19.54 2.62 4.14
C THR A 38 20.37 3.86 4.45
N ASN A 39 20.98 4.47 3.42
CA ASN A 39 21.73 5.72 3.49
C ASN A 39 21.67 6.43 2.13
N PRO A 40 21.88 7.75 2.06
CA PRO A 40 22.05 8.44 0.77
C PRO A 40 23.24 7.87 -0.02
N GLY A 41 23.05 7.47 -1.28
CA GLY A 41 24.14 6.88 -2.07
C GLY A 41 23.82 6.33 -3.46
N GLY A 42 24.70 5.43 -3.92
CA GLY A 42 24.53 4.65 -5.15
C GLY A 42 23.44 3.57 -4.99
N PRO A 43 23.21 2.72 -6.01
CA PRO A 43 22.17 1.69 -5.97
C PRO A 43 22.34 0.66 -4.84
N GLU A 44 23.56 0.43 -4.37
CA GLU A 44 23.91 -0.51 -3.30
C GLU A 44 23.23 -0.24 -1.95
N VAL A 45 22.69 0.96 -1.74
CA VAL A 45 21.97 1.33 -0.51
C VAL A 45 20.51 0.85 -0.49
N LEU A 46 19.99 0.37 -1.63
CA LEU A 46 18.63 -0.17 -1.77
C LEU A 46 18.61 -1.61 -1.26
N GLN A 47 17.89 -1.86 -0.17
CA GLN A 47 17.78 -3.18 0.44
C GLN A 47 16.33 -3.63 0.54
N LEU A 48 16.06 -4.89 0.22
CA LEU A 48 14.77 -5.50 0.49
C LEU A 48 14.72 -5.89 1.97
N GLN A 49 13.75 -5.35 2.72
CA GLN A 49 13.59 -5.59 4.15
C GLN A 49 12.15 -5.96 4.49
N GLU A 50 11.97 -6.74 5.55
CA GLU A 50 10.66 -6.97 6.17
C GLU A 50 10.30 -5.76 7.04
N VAL A 51 9.10 -5.24 6.85
CA VAL A 51 8.57 -4.04 7.50
C VAL A 51 7.10 -4.23 7.84
N GLU A 52 6.56 -3.41 8.73
CA GLU A 52 5.14 -3.50 9.11
C GLU A 52 4.21 -3.18 7.94
N ASP A 53 3.08 -3.89 7.86
CA ASP A 53 1.99 -3.58 6.94
C ASP A 53 1.49 -2.14 7.18
N PRO A 54 1.28 -1.34 6.11
CA PRO A 54 0.77 0.01 6.25
C PRO A 54 -0.67 -0.03 6.77
N GLN A 55 -0.99 0.86 7.69
CA GLN A 55 -2.33 1.03 8.22
C GLN A 55 -3.08 2.07 7.38
N ILE A 56 -4.29 1.74 6.93
CA ILE A 56 -5.13 2.68 6.18
C ILE A 56 -5.92 3.60 7.10
N LYS A 57 -6.13 4.83 6.65
CA LYS A 57 -7.12 5.75 7.23
C LYS A 57 -8.53 5.45 6.70
N ASP A 58 -9.52 6.15 7.27
CA ASP A 58 -10.93 6.01 6.91
C ASP A 58 -11.23 6.34 5.44
N ASP A 59 -10.42 7.20 4.82
CA ASP A 59 -10.54 7.70 3.43
C ASP A 59 -9.51 7.10 2.47
N GLU A 60 -8.80 6.04 2.89
CA GLU A 60 -7.74 5.40 2.11
C GLU A 60 -8.12 3.99 1.67
N VAL A 61 -7.40 3.48 0.68
CA VAL A 61 -7.42 2.08 0.26
C VAL A 61 -6.04 1.47 0.43
N LEU A 62 -6.00 0.17 0.75
CA LEU A 62 -4.78 -0.62 0.75
C LEU A 62 -4.68 -1.35 -0.58
N ILE A 63 -3.62 -1.11 -1.34
CA ILE A 63 -3.36 -1.79 -2.61
C ILE A 63 -2.28 -2.84 -2.37
N LYS A 64 -2.57 -4.11 -2.70
CA LYS A 64 -1.55 -5.15 -2.90
C LYS A 64 -0.90 -4.91 -4.25
N VAL A 65 0.36 -4.55 -4.25
CA VAL A 65 1.12 -4.13 -5.43
C VAL A 65 1.50 -5.36 -6.24
N GLU A 66 1.16 -5.35 -7.53
CA GLU A 66 1.56 -6.39 -8.49
C GLU A 66 2.67 -5.88 -9.42
N ALA A 67 2.73 -4.57 -9.68
CA ALA A 67 3.84 -3.92 -10.38
C ALA A 67 4.03 -2.47 -9.94
N THR A 68 5.25 -1.96 -10.12
CA THR A 68 5.64 -0.56 -9.93
C THR A 68 6.55 -0.15 -11.08
N ALA A 69 6.90 1.13 -11.16
CA ALA A 69 7.77 1.66 -12.20
C ALA A 69 8.85 2.57 -11.63
N LEU A 70 9.94 2.69 -12.40
CA LEU A 70 11.10 3.48 -12.04
C LEU A 70 10.94 4.90 -12.54
N ASN A 71 11.16 5.86 -11.65
CA ASN A 71 11.10 7.29 -11.93
C ASN A 71 12.45 7.95 -11.66
N ARG A 72 12.76 9.05 -12.37
CA ARG A 72 14.00 9.81 -12.11
C ARG A 72 14.06 10.34 -10.68
N ALA A 73 12.91 10.71 -10.12
CA ALA A 73 12.78 11.16 -8.74
C ALA A 73 13.27 10.12 -7.72
N ASP A 74 13.06 8.83 -7.97
CA ASP A 74 13.55 7.75 -7.08
C ASP A 74 15.07 7.79 -6.94
N THR A 75 15.78 8.11 -8.04
CA THR A 75 17.24 8.24 -8.02
C THR A 75 17.71 9.47 -7.23
N LEU A 76 16.94 10.56 -7.25
CA LEU A 76 17.24 11.77 -6.49
C LEU A 76 16.95 11.57 -5.00
N GLN A 77 15.87 10.84 -4.67
CA GLN A 77 15.51 10.46 -3.32
C GLN A 77 16.57 9.53 -2.71
N ARG A 78 16.99 8.49 -3.44
CA ARG A 78 18.08 7.58 -3.03
C ARG A 78 19.40 8.31 -2.77
N LYS A 79 19.68 9.38 -3.53
CA LYS A 79 20.87 10.23 -3.32
C LYS A 79 20.71 11.25 -2.19
N GLY A 80 19.57 11.30 -1.50
CA GLY A 80 19.28 12.24 -0.41
C GLY A 80 18.89 13.65 -0.86
N SER A 81 18.68 13.87 -2.15
CA SER A 81 18.41 15.19 -2.75
C SER A 81 16.92 15.47 -3.01
N HIS A 82 16.04 14.52 -2.70
CA HIS A 82 14.60 14.64 -2.89
C HIS A 82 13.85 13.86 -1.79
N PRO A 83 13.75 14.40 -0.56
CA PRO A 83 13.07 13.70 0.53
C PRO A 83 11.56 13.55 0.23
N PRO A 84 10.91 12.48 0.73
CA PRO A 84 9.47 12.31 0.56
C PRO A 84 8.71 13.45 1.28
N PRO A 85 7.50 13.82 0.81
CA PRO A 85 6.67 14.79 1.50
C PRO A 85 6.35 14.35 2.95
N PRO A 86 6.11 15.28 3.89
CA PRO A 86 5.71 14.94 5.25
C PRO A 86 4.47 14.03 5.27
N GLY A 87 4.55 12.93 6.01
CA GLY A 87 3.46 11.96 6.15
C GLY A 87 3.32 10.96 4.99
N ALA A 88 4.11 11.08 3.92
CA ALA A 88 4.19 10.04 2.89
C ALA A 88 4.95 8.81 3.39
N SER A 89 4.80 7.69 2.68
CA SER A 89 5.58 6.48 2.95
C SER A 89 7.09 6.78 2.92
N PRO A 90 7.88 6.24 3.86
CA PRO A 90 9.33 6.40 3.84
C PRO A 90 9.99 5.61 2.70
N TYR A 91 9.28 4.65 2.10
CA TYR A 91 9.78 3.83 1.01
C TYR A 91 9.61 4.55 -0.35
N PRO A 92 10.53 4.39 -1.30
CA PRO A 92 10.45 5.03 -2.62
C PRO A 92 9.35 4.41 -3.50
N GLY A 93 9.17 4.99 -4.70
CA GLY A 93 8.22 4.53 -5.71
C GLY A 93 6.99 5.43 -5.81
N LEU A 94 6.79 5.99 -7.01
CA LEU A 94 5.79 7.02 -7.29
C LEU A 94 4.54 6.51 -8.01
N GLU A 95 4.51 5.22 -8.36
CA GLU A 95 3.35 4.61 -8.99
C GLU A 95 3.28 3.12 -8.74
N CYS A 96 2.08 2.56 -8.81
CA CYS A 96 1.88 1.12 -8.80
C CYS A 96 0.64 0.71 -9.60
N SER A 97 0.57 -0.57 -9.92
CA SER A 97 -0.67 -1.26 -10.29
C SER A 97 -0.86 -2.47 -9.40
N GLY A 98 -2.10 -2.79 -9.07
CA GLY A 98 -2.39 -3.88 -8.15
C GLY A 98 -3.86 -4.09 -7.89
N ILE A 99 -4.16 -4.73 -6.77
CA ILE A 99 -5.52 -5.10 -6.36
C ILE A 99 -5.80 -4.46 -4.99
N ILE A 100 -6.98 -3.87 -4.82
CA ILE A 100 -7.40 -3.36 -3.51
C ILE A 100 -7.61 -4.54 -2.55
N GLU A 101 -6.84 -4.57 -1.46
CA GLU A 101 -6.91 -5.58 -0.39
C GLU A 101 -7.83 -5.11 0.76
N GLN A 102 -7.85 -3.81 1.06
CA GLN A 102 -8.68 -3.21 2.11
C GLN A 102 -9.19 -1.82 1.72
N VAL A 103 -10.32 -1.40 2.28
CA VAL A 103 -10.92 -0.07 2.08
C VAL A 103 -11.28 0.57 3.42
N GLY A 104 -11.02 1.86 3.55
CA GLY A 104 -11.42 2.66 4.70
C GLY A 104 -12.93 2.85 4.77
N LYS A 105 -13.46 3.11 5.97
CA LYS A 105 -14.92 3.16 6.22
C LYS A 105 -15.66 4.27 5.45
N ASN A 106 -14.97 5.31 5.02
CA ASN A 106 -15.54 6.43 4.26
C ASN A 106 -15.36 6.27 2.75
N VAL A 107 -14.67 5.22 2.29
CA VAL A 107 -14.47 4.94 0.86
C VAL A 107 -15.72 4.33 0.26
N THR A 108 -16.34 5.04 -0.68
CA THR A 108 -17.60 4.62 -1.33
C THR A 108 -17.43 4.18 -2.79
N ARG A 109 -16.39 4.68 -3.46
CA ARG A 109 -16.14 4.42 -4.89
C ARG A 109 -15.49 3.06 -5.14
N TRP A 110 -14.55 2.67 -4.29
CA TRP A 110 -13.70 1.50 -4.48
C TRP A 110 -14.12 0.35 -3.57
N LYS A 111 -13.82 -0.87 -4.00
CA LYS A 111 -14.06 -2.09 -3.21
C LYS A 111 -12.86 -3.04 -3.28
N VAL A 112 -12.77 -3.90 -2.27
CA VAL A 112 -11.80 -5.01 -2.25
C VAL A 112 -11.95 -5.86 -3.52
N GLY A 113 -10.82 -6.20 -4.14
CA GLY A 113 -10.75 -6.94 -5.40
C GLY A 113 -10.72 -6.07 -6.66
N ASP A 114 -10.96 -4.76 -6.57
CA ASP A 114 -10.79 -3.87 -7.74
C ASP A 114 -9.33 -3.83 -8.18
N GLN A 115 -9.10 -3.98 -9.49
CA GLN A 115 -7.79 -3.76 -10.11
C GLN A 115 -7.58 -2.29 -10.39
N VAL A 116 -6.46 -1.74 -9.94
CA VAL A 116 -6.20 -0.30 -9.90
C VAL A 116 -4.77 0.01 -10.29
N CYS A 117 -4.56 1.18 -10.90
CA CYS A 117 -3.26 1.84 -10.99
C CYS A 117 -3.29 3.12 -10.15
N ALA A 118 -2.24 3.47 -9.43
CA ALA A 118 -2.20 4.65 -8.58
C ALA A 118 -0.93 5.48 -8.78
N LEU A 119 -1.09 6.81 -8.84
CA LEU A 119 0.01 7.77 -8.62
C LEU A 119 0.20 7.98 -7.10
N LEU A 120 1.44 7.88 -6.63
CA LEU A 120 1.84 7.82 -5.22
C LEU A 120 2.75 8.98 -4.83
N ALA A 121 2.76 9.33 -3.55
CA ALA A 121 3.76 10.22 -2.95
C ALA A 121 5.00 9.45 -2.42
N GLY A 122 4.99 8.12 -2.54
CA GLY A 122 5.97 7.18 -2.00
C GLY A 122 5.30 5.82 -1.73
N GLY A 123 6.09 4.77 -1.54
CA GLY A 123 5.63 3.44 -1.15
C GLY A 123 5.37 2.46 -2.29
N GLY A 124 5.63 2.84 -3.55
CA GLY A 124 5.44 1.95 -4.69
C GLY A 124 6.39 0.75 -4.70
N TYR A 125 7.57 0.86 -4.07
CA TYR A 125 8.53 -0.24 -3.95
C TYR A 125 8.28 -1.05 -2.66
N ALA A 126 7.03 -1.48 -2.47
CA ALA A 126 6.61 -2.33 -1.38
C ALA A 126 5.52 -3.28 -1.87
N GLU A 127 5.32 -4.41 -1.18
CA GLU A 127 4.25 -5.35 -1.52
C GLU A 127 2.85 -4.75 -1.30
N LYS A 128 2.73 -3.73 -0.45
CA LYS A 128 1.48 -3.02 -0.20
C LYS A 128 1.69 -1.52 0.00
N VAL A 129 0.69 -0.74 -0.38
CA VAL A 129 0.69 0.71 -0.18
C VAL A 129 -0.71 1.22 0.20
N ALA A 130 -0.76 2.08 1.24
CA ALA A 130 -1.97 2.81 1.62
C ALA A 130 -2.01 4.13 0.86
N VAL A 131 -3.14 4.42 0.20
CA VAL A 131 -3.31 5.62 -0.63
C VAL A 131 -4.70 6.22 -0.49
N PRO A 132 -4.87 7.56 -0.60
CA PRO A 132 -6.19 8.17 -0.65
C PRO A 132 -7.06 7.61 -1.80
N ALA A 133 -8.34 7.38 -1.51
CA ALA A 133 -9.36 6.87 -2.43
C ALA A 133 -9.77 7.88 -3.52
#